data_AF-A0A957X4Y2-F1
#
_entry.id   AF-A0A957X4Y2-F1
#
_cell.length_a   1.000
_cell.length_b   1.000
_cell.length_c   1.000
_cell.angle_alpha   90.00
_cell.angle_beta   90.00
_cell.angle_gamma   90.00
#
_symmetry.space_group_name_H-M   'P 1'
#
loop_
_entity.id
_entity.type
_entity.pdbx_description
1 polymer ?
#
loop_
_entity_poly.entity_id
_entity_poly.type
_entity_poly.pdbx_seq_one_letter_code
_entity_poly.pdbx_strand_id
1 'polypeptide(L)'
;HEQTFFAGYGATDIDPVAFAYYRYEWVVQELDDCGCRILLMDNVGERIRAAGVGDLRQLFAPGDVVDVAYGTEDALCRRKAVPCHPH
;
A
#
# COMPACT_ATOMS: atom_id res chain seq x y z
N HIS A 1 -5.15 -15.20 -9.74
CA HIS A 1 -3.71 -14.87 -9.84
C HIS A 1 -2.94 -15.31 -8.60
N GLU A 2 -3.36 -14.97 -7.39
CA GLU A 2 -2.68 -15.36 -6.13
C GLU A 2 -2.53 -16.88 -5.92
N GLN A 3 -3.58 -17.66 -6.17
CA GLN A 3 -3.53 -19.13 -6.01
C GLN A 3 -2.52 -19.80 -6.94
N THR A 4 -2.37 -19.28 -8.16
CA THR A 4 -1.38 -19.78 -9.14
C THR A 4 0.05 -19.42 -8.73
N PHE A 5 0.24 -18.24 -8.12
CA PHE A 5 1.53 -17.82 -7.58
C PHE A 5 1.99 -18.75 -6.44
N PHE A 6 1.13 -19.04 -5.47
CA PHE A 6 1.47 -19.94 -4.36
C PHE A 6 1.73 -21.39 -4.82
N ALA A 7 1.06 -21.85 -5.88
CA ALA A 7 1.33 -23.17 -6.45
C ALA A 7 2.77 -23.32 -6.99
N GLY A 8 3.38 -22.23 -7.50
CA GLY A 8 4.76 -22.21 -7.98
C GLY A 8 5.79 -21.88 -6.90
N TYR A 9 5.43 -21.06 -5.92
CA TYR A 9 6.32 -20.65 -4.81
C TYR A 9 6.57 -21.78 -3.80
N GLY A 10 5.63 -22.71 -3.66
CA GLY A 10 5.66 -23.79 -2.68
C GLY A 10 4.97 -23.41 -1.37
N ALA A 11 4.66 -24.41 -0.55
CA ALA A 11 4.00 -24.20 0.74
C ALA A 11 4.95 -23.46 1.69
N THR A 12 4.63 -22.20 1.98
CA THR A 12 5.32 -21.36 2.96
C THR A 12 4.28 -20.77 3.89
N ASP A 13 4.54 -20.82 5.20
CA ASP A 13 3.70 -20.15 6.18
C ASP A 13 4.02 -18.65 6.16
N ILE A 14 3.07 -17.84 5.69
CA ILE A 14 3.23 -16.40 5.58
C ILE A 14 2.70 -15.77 6.86
N ASP A 15 3.58 -15.11 7.61
CA ASP A 15 3.16 -14.31 8.75
C ASP A 15 2.26 -13.17 8.25
N PRO A 16 0.96 -13.20 8.59
CA PRO A 16 0.01 -12.25 8.07
C PRO A 16 0.16 -10.87 8.72
N VAL A 17 0.74 -10.77 9.92
CA VAL A 17 1.06 -9.49 10.57
C VAL A 17 2.22 -8.84 9.82
N ALA A 18 3.27 -9.60 9.52
CA ALA A 18 4.38 -9.14 8.69
C ALA A 18 3.89 -8.72 7.29
N PHE A 19 2.97 -9.48 6.70
CA PHE A 19 2.41 -9.14 5.39
C PHE A 19 1.67 -7.81 5.39
N ALA A 20 0.79 -7.56 6.37
CA ALA A 20 0.09 -6.27 6.50
C ALA A 20 1.07 -5.13 6.79
N TYR A 21 2.08 -5.35 7.64
CA TYR A 21 3.14 -4.38 7.89
C TYR A 21 3.82 -3.93 6.60
N TYR A 22 4.25 -4.88 5.75
CA TYR A 22 4.91 -4.53 4.48
C TYR A 22 3.98 -3.86 3.47
N ARG A 23 2.67 -4.10 3.52
CA ARG A 23 1.70 -3.36 2.71
C ARG A 23 1.63 -1.90 3.12
N TYR A 24 1.57 -1.62 4.42
CA TYR A 24 1.60 -0.24 4.91
C TYR A 24 2.96 0.44 4.70
N GLU A 25 4.05 -0.30 4.85
CA GLU A 25 5.39 0.21 4.57
C GLU A 25 5.53 0.67 3.11
N TRP A 26 5.00 -0.11 2.16
CA TRP A 26 4.92 0.30 0.76
C TRP A 26 4.08 1.57 0.56
N VAL A 27 2.91 1.67 1.22
CA VAL A 27 2.06 2.87 1.16
C VAL A 27 2.83 4.11 1.63
N VAL A 28 3.61 4.00 2.71
CA VAL A 28 4.41 5.11 3.24
C VAL A 28 5.50 5.54 2.26
N GLN A 29 6.19 4.59 1.61
CA GLN A 29 7.20 4.91 0.59
C GLN A 29 6.59 5.67 -0.61
N GLU A 30 5.44 5.21 -1.11
CA GLU A 30 4.75 5.87 -2.22
C GLU A 30 4.29 7.29 -1.87
N LEU A 31 3.84 7.49 -0.62
CA LEU A 31 3.48 8.81 -0.10
C LEU A 31 4.70 9.74 0.01
N ASP A 32 5.85 9.23 0.42
CA ASP A 32 7.11 9.99 0.46
C ASP A 32 7.52 10.45 -0.95
N ASP A 33 7.49 9.53 -1.92
CA ASP A 33 7.85 9.81 -3.31
C ASP A 33 6.89 10.85 -3.94
N CYS A 34 5.59 10.72 -3.70
CA CYS A 34 4.60 11.70 -4.15
C CYS A 34 4.81 13.04 -3.44
N GLY A 35 4.96 13.04 -2.11
CA GLY A 35 5.17 14.24 -1.30
C GLY A 35 6.40 15.03 -1.71
N CYS A 36 7.51 14.35 -1.97
CA CYS A 36 8.74 14.96 -2.46
C CYS A 36 8.51 15.69 -3.79
N ARG A 37 7.90 15.02 -4.77
CA ARG A 37 7.63 15.58 -6.11
C ARG A 37 6.60 16.72 -6.08
N ILE A 38 5.61 16.65 -5.18
CA ILE A 38 4.53 17.63 -5.11
C ILE A 38 4.92 18.86 -4.29
N LEU A 39 5.69 18.70 -3.21
CA LEU A 39 5.87 19.74 -2.19
C LEU A 39 7.31 20.14 -1.95
N LEU A 40 8.27 19.22 -2.01
CA LEU A 40 9.63 19.45 -1.49
C LEU A 40 10.67 19.76 -2.58
N MET A 41 10.41 19.40 -3.83
CA MET A 41 11.29 19.72 -4.95
C MET A 41 11.00 21.12 -5.51
N ASP A 42 11.96 22.03 -5.38
CA ASP A 42 11.84 23.44 -5.82
C ASP A 42 11.96 23.62 -7.34
N ASN A 43 12.54 22.65 -8.04
CA ASN A 43 12.93 22.73 -9.46
C ASN A 43 12.23 21.70 -10.37
N VAL A 44 11.16 21.06 -9.91
CA VAL A 44 10.31 20.23 -10.77
C VAL A 44 9.31 21.09 -11.52
N GLY A 45 9.30 20.96 -12.86
CA GLY A 45 8.34 21.65 -13.71
C GLY A 45 6.90 21.23 -13.41
N GLU A 46 5.93 22.09 -13.75
CA GLU A 46 4.49 21.87 -13.45
C GLU A 46 3.97 20.50 -13.89
N ARG A 47 4.46 19.98 -15.03
CA ARG A 47 4.08 18.66 -15.52
C ARG A 47 4.43 17.53 -14.55
N ILE A 48 5.61 17.59 -13.92
CA ILE A 48 6.06 16.57 -12.95
C ILE A 48 5.23 16.69 -11.67
N ARG A 49 4.96 17.92 -11.22
CA ARG A 49 4.08 18.17 -10.07
C ARG A 49 2.67 17.65 -10.30
N ALA A 50 2.08 17.91 -11.47
CA ALA A 50 0.76 17.43 -11.85
C ALA A 50 0.70 15.90 -11.94
N ALA A 51 1.75 15.27 -12.47
CA ALA A 51 1.88 13.81 -12.47
C ALA A 51 1.91 13.26 -11.04
N GLY A 52 2.70 13.85 -10.14
CA GLY A 52 2.73 13.46 -8.73
C GLY A 52 1.38 13.56 -8.04
N VAL A 53 0.58 14.60 -8.32
CA VAL A 53 -0.80 14.69 -7.81
C VAL A 53 -1.71 13.60 -8.39
N GLY A 54 -1.51 13.24 -9.66
CA GLY A 54 -2.20 12.11 -10.29
C GLY A 54 -1.86 10.79 -9.61
N ASP A 55 -0.58 10.52 -9.41
CA ASP A 55 -0.08 9.32 -8.73
C ASP A 55 -0.61 9.25 -7.30
N LEU A 56 -0.55 10.35 -6.54
CA LEU A 56 -1.11 10.42 -5.18
C LEU A 56 -2.59 10.05 -5.16
N ARG A 57 -3.40 10.53 -6.11
CA ARG A 57 -4.82 10.16 -6.21
C ARG A 57 -5.00 8.67 -6.53
N GLN A 58 -4.13 8.13 -7.37
CA GLN A 58 -4.17 6.73 -7.76
C GLN A 58 -3.90 5.80 -6.58
N LEU A 59 -2.99 6.15 -5.65
CA LEU A 59 -2.73 5.35 -4.44
C LEU A 59 -4.00 5.05 -3.61
N PHE A 60 -4.98 5.96 -3.64
CA PHE A 60 -6.26 5.85 -2.91
C PHE A 60 -7.41 5.34 -3.79
N ALA A 61 -7.16 4.97 -5.05
CA ALA A 61 -8.19 4.40 -5.90
C ALA A 61 -8.58 2.99 -5.40
N PRO A 62 -9.84 2.54 -5.62
CA PRO A 62 -10.25 1.19 -5.28
C PRO A 62 -9.34 0.13 -5.93
N GLY A 63 -8.89 -0.84 -5.14
CA GLY A 63 -7.97 -1.90 -5.56
C GLY A 63 -6.49 -1.49 -5.65
N ASP A 64 -6.15 -0.23 -5.35
CA ASP A 64 -4.77 0.25 -5.30
C ASP A 64 -4.16 0.07 -3.89
N VAL A 65 -2.92 0.50 -3.70
CA VAL A 65 -2.08 0.12 -2.55
C VAL A 65 -2.70 0.42 -1.19
N VAL A 66 -3.42 1.54 -1.04
CA VAL A 66 -4.07 1.89 0.24
C VAL A 66 -5.26 0.97 0.52
N ASP A 67 -6.11 0.73 -0.48
CA ASP A 67 -7.28 -0.16 -0.34
C ASP A 67 -6.84 -1.59 -0.03
N VAL A 68 -5.77 -2.06 -0.70
CA VAL A 68 -5.20 -3.39 -0.44
C VAL A 68 -4.60 -3.47 0.97
N ALA A 69 -3.90 -2.44 1.45
CA ALA A 69 -3.36 -2.42 2.81
C ALA A 69 -4.48 -2.52 3.86
N TYR A 70 -5.54 -1.71 3.75
CA TYR A 70 -6.72 -1.81 4.62
C TYR A 70 -7.37 -3.20 4.54
N GLY A 71 -7.52 -3.76 3.35
CA GLY A 71 -8.06 -5.11 3.18
C GLY A 71 -7.25 -6.19 3.91
N THR A 72 -5.92 -6.05 3.98
CA THR A 72 -5.06 -6.97 4.75
C THR A 72 -5.19 -6.80 6.26
N GLU A 73 -5.33 -5.57 6.75
CA GLU A 73 -5.60 -5.29 8.18
C GLU A 73 -6.98 -5.81 8.60
N ASP A 74 -8.01 -5.59 7.79
CA ASP A 74 -9.35 -6.11 8.02
C ASP A 74 -9.36 -7.64 8.12
N ALA A 75 -8.51 -8.31 7.33
CA ALA A 75 -8.34 -9.76 7.41
C ALA A 75 -7.65 -10.18 8.73
N LEU A 76 -6.71 -9.39 9.25
CA LEU A 76 -6.07 -9.61 10.56
C LEU A 76 -7.05 -9.42 11.71
N CYS A 77 -7.83 -8.34 11.67
CA CYS A 77 -8.88 -8.04 12.65
C CYS A 77 -9.91 -9.20 12.71
N ARG A 78 -10.39 -9.66 11.55
CA ARG A 78 -11.30 -10.83 11.47
C ARG A 78 -10.70 -12.10 12.05
N ARG A 79 -9.38 -12.27 11.96
CA ARG A 79 -8.64 -13.41 12.54
C ARG A 79 -8.29 -13.24 14.02
N LYS A 80 -8.67 -12.11 14.66
CA LYS A 80 -8.29 -11.72 16.03
C LYS A 80 -6.78 -11.72 16.28
N ALA A 81 -5.98 -11.50 15.23
CA ALA A 81 -4.53 -11.47 15.35
C ALA A 81 -4.01 -10.13 15.88
N VAL A 82 -4.80 -9.05 15.73
CA VAL A 82 -4.50 -7.67 16.18
C VAL A 82 -5.83 -7.02 16.61
N PRO A 83 -5.86 -6.13 17.63
CA PRO A 83 -7.05 -5.33 17.95
C PRO A 83 -7.45 -4.43 16.78
N CYS A 84 -8.72 -4.53 16.35
CA CYS A 84 -9.27 -3.74 15.26
C CYS A 84 -9.26 -2.25 15.61
N HIS A 85 -8.69 -1.40 14.75
CA HIS A 85 -8.86 0.04 14.87
C HIS A 85 -10.28 0.44 14.41
N PRO A 86 -10.96 1.38 15.10
CA PRO A 86 -12.20 1.92 14.58
C PRO A 86 -11.89 2.82 13.36
N HIS A 87 -12.48 2.47 12.22
CA HIS A 87 -12.53 3.32 11.03
C HIS A 87 -13.67 4.34 11.13
#